data_AF-A0A645FVA5-F1
#
_entry.id   AF-A0A645FVA5-F1
#
_cell.length_a   1.000
_cell.length_b   1.000
_cell.length_c   1.000
_cell.angle_alpha   90.00
_cell.angle_beta   90.00
_cell.angle_gamma   90.00
#
_symmetry.space_group_name_H-M   'P 1'
#
loop_
_entity.id
_entity.type
_entity.pdbx_description
1 polymer ?
#
loop_
_entity_poly.entity_id
_entity_poly.type
_entity_poly.pdbx_seq_one_letter_code
_entity_poly.pdbx_strand_id
1 'polypeptide(L)'
;MSSYSEINDFDYYVDNKKTLNLNFGFDDYDSFEPNVTTATIRMVYRFENNQEPEMQMTVAGTETDSFKPKNGNWCLYNETFTISPHSPTNLTLNLKVISGASNVKGNFHIDYLAVCLN
;
A
#
# COMPACT_ATOMS: atom_id res chain seq x y z
N MET A 1 11.16 -21.47 15.34
CA MET A 1 11.09 -20.28 14.47
C MET A 1 11.47 -20.73 13.07
N SER A 2 10.53 -20.69 12.13
CA SER A 2 10.84 -20.97 10.72
C SER A 2 11.67 -19.81 10.15
N SER A 3 12.71 -20.14 9.38
CA SER A 3 13.51 -19.17 8.64
C SER A 3 12.63 -18.39 7.68
N TYR A 4 12.86 -17.08 7.58
CA TYR A 4 12.23 -16.22 6.58
C TYR A 4 12.53 -16.76 5.16
N SER A 5 11.49 -16.90 4.32
CA SER A 5 11.63 -17.30 2.91
C SER A 5 11.31 -16.13 2.00
N GLU A 6 12.21 -15.81 1.07
CA GLU A 6 12.08 -14.75 0.04
C GLU A 6 10.90 -14.96 -0.95
N ILE A 7 10.07 -15.99 -0.77
CA ILE A 7 8.95 -16.33 -1.67
C ILE A 7 7.81 -15.29 -1.62
N ASN A 8 7.82 -14.38 -0.64
CA ASN A 8 6.78 -13.36 -0.47
C ASN A 8 7.18 -11.97 -1.01
N ASP A 9 8.22 -11.85 -1.83
CA ASP A 9 8.56 -10.57 -2.45
C ASP A 9 7.63 -10.30 -3.65
N PHE A 10 6.80 -9.27 -3.53
CA PHE A 10 5.98 -8.77 -4.62
C PHE A 10 6.74 -7.67 -5.37
N ASP A 11 7.10 -7.92 -6.62
CA ASP A 11 7.70 -6.95 -7.53
C ASP A 11 6.65 -6.44 -8.54
N TYR A 12 6.54 -5.11 -8.65
CA TYR A 12 5.77 -4.46 -9.69
C TYR A 12 6.50 -3.27 -10.30
N TYR A 13 6.64 -3.30 -11.63
CA TYR A 13 7.17 -2.16 -12.37
C TYR A 13 6.16 -1.00 -12.42
N VAL A 14 6.49 0.10 -11.74
CA VAL A 14 5.69 1.32 -11.72
C VAL A 14 6.22 2.33 -12.72
N ASP A 15 5.32 2.92 -13.50
CA ASP A 15 5.56 4.14 -14.26
C ASP A 15 4.55 5.23 -13.86
N ASN A 16 4.85 6.48 -14.18
CA ASN A 16 4.01 7.64 -13.83
C ASN A 16 2.57 7.63 -14.41
N LYS A 17 2.23 6.67 -15.28
CA LYS A 17 0.88 6.48 -15.83
C LYS A 17 0.16 5.29 -15.22
N LYS A 18 0.85 4.48 -14.42
CA LYS A 18 0.31 3.27 -13.80
C LYS A 18 0.03 3.49 -12.33
N THR A 19 -1.04 2.85 -11.90
CA THR A 19 -1.40 2.70 -10.50
C THR A 19 -1.29 1.22 -10.17
N LEU A 20 -0.63 0.89 -9.06
CA LEU A 20 -0.68 -0.44 -8.49
C LEU A 20 -1.96 -0.54 -7.66
N ASN A 21 -2.86 -1.44 -8.04
CA ASN A 21 -4.12 -1.65 -7.33
C ASN A 21 -4.07 -3.01 -6.62
N LEU A 22 -4.21 -3.00 -5.30
CA LEU A 22 -4.26 -4.19 -4.45
C LEU A 22 -5.65 -4.27 -3.82
N ASN A 23 -6.31 -5.41 -3.94
CA ASN A 23 -7.63 -5.64 -3.36
C ASN A 23 -7.52 -6.65 -2.21
N PHE A 24 -8.10 -6.29 -1.08
CA PHE A 24 -8.17 -7.14 0.11
C PHE A 24 -9.63 -7.55 0.32
N GLY A 25 -9.90 -8.83 0.06
CA GLY A 25 -11.16 -9.46 0.44
C GLY A 25 -11.06 -9.94 1.89
N PHE A 26 -12.14 -9.73 2.65
CA PHE A 26 -12.26 -10.23 4.02
C PHE A 26 -13.36 -11.28 4.04
N ASP A 27 -12.97 -12.55 4.02
CA ASP A 27 -13.89 -13.69 3.87
C ASP A 27 -14.84 -13.88 5.06
N ASP A 28 -14.49 -13.37 6.24
CA ASP A 28 -15.23 -13.55 7.50
C ASP A 28 -15.82 -12.25 8.07
N TYR A 29 -16.03 -11.20 7.27
CA TYR A 29 -16.75 -10.03 7.76
C TYR A 29 -18.25 -10.33 7.89
N ASP A 30 -18.69 -10.68 9.09
CA ASP A 30 -20.11 -10.79 9.42
C ASP A 30 -20.65 -9.44 9.90
N SER A 31 -21.92 -9.17 9.61
CA SER A 31 -22.66 -7.94 9.96
C SER A 31 -22.75 -7.63 11.46
N PHE A 32 -22.20 -8.51 12.31
CA PHE A 32 -22.09 -8.38 13.76
C PHE A 32 -20.77 -7.75 14.23
N GLU A 33 -19.78 -7.61 13.34
CA GLU A 33 -18.55 -6.87 13.63
C GLU A 33 -18.88 -5.36 13.75
N PRO A 34 -18.41 -4.67 14.81
CA PRO A 34 -18.73 -3.26 15.05
C PRO A 34 -18.37 -2.41 13.84
N ASN A 35 -19.06 -1.27 13.69
CA ASN A 35 -18.83 -0.29 12.62
C ASN A 35 -17.33 -0.01 12.45
N VAL A 36 -16.70 -0.69 11.50
CA VAL A 36 -15.29 -0.44 11.16
C VAL A 36 -15.25 0.95 10.57
N THR A 37 -14.49 1.82 11.23
CA THR A 37 -14.37 3.22 10.83
C THR A 37 -12.95 3.56 10.43
N THR A 38 -12.00 2.66 10.68
CA THR A 38 -10.61 2.86 10.32
C THR A 38 -9.94 1.62 9.76
N ALA A 39 -8.91 1.83 8.95
CA ALA A 39 -8.00 0.79 8.47
C ALA A 39 -6.56 1.26 8.63
N THR A 40 -5.73 0.44 9.27
CA THR A 40 -4.27 0.66 9.36
C THR A 40 -3.57 -0.19 8.32
N ILE A 41 -2.77 0.47 7.47
CA ILE A 41 -1.90 -0.19 6.48
C ILE A 41 -0.49 -0.21 7.01
N ARG A 42 0.08 -1.41 7.14
CA ARG A 42 1.50 -1.62 7.46
C ARG A 42 2.19 -2.31 6.30
N MET A 43 3.20 -1.67 5.72
CA MET A 43 3.91 -2.17 4.54
C MET A 43 5.43 -2.01 4.72
N VAL A 44 6.19 -3.07 4.45
CA VAL A 44 7.64 -3.01 4.26
C VAL A 44 7.89 -3.03 2.77
N TYR A 45 8.47 -1.95 2.25
CA TYR A 45 8.59 -1.74 0.81
C TYR A 45 9.94 -1.13 0.42
N ARG A 46 10.27 -1.23 -0.86
CA ARG A 46 11.45 -0.60 -1.45
C ARG A 46 11.11 -0.13 -2.86
N PHE A 47 11.73 0.97 -3.28
CA PHE A 47 11.65 1.41 -4.66
C PHE A 47 13.05 1.44 -5.26
N GLU A 48 13.25 0.68 -6.33
CA GLU A 48 14.48 0.64 -7.09
C GLU A 48 14.43 1.63 -8.25
N ASN A 49 15.00 2.79 -8.02
CA ASN A 49 15.33 3.77 -9.04
C ASN A 49 16.42 4.70 -8.49
N ASN A 50 17.21 5.29 -9.37
CA ASN A 50 18.15 6.37 -9.04
C ASN A 50 17.45 7.68 -8.61
N GLN A 51 16.12 7.71 -8.59
CA GLN A 51 15.29 8.84 -8.19
C GLN A 51 14.39 8.42 -7.01
N GLU A 52 14.12 9.37 -6.12
CA GLU A 52 13.16 9.21 -5.01
C GLU A 52 11.82 9.86 -5.37
N PRO A 53 10.88 9.15 -6.03
CA PRO A 53 9.58 9.71 -6.35
C PRO A 53 8.78 10.02 -5.09
N GLU A 54 7.86 10.97 -5.20
CA GLU A 54 6.71 11.00 -4.31
C GLU A 54 5.74 9.89 -4.71
N MET A 55 5.23 9.21 -3.69
CA MET A 55 4.20 8.19 -3.79
C MET A 55 2.99 8.64 -2.99
N GLN A 56 1.82 8.29 -3.49
CA GLN A 56 0.55 8.54 -2.84
C GLN A 56 -0.23 7.24 -2.79
N MET A 57 -0.79 6.95 -1.62
CA MET A 57 -1.69 5.83 -1.45
C MET A 57 -3.13 6.35 -1.39
N THR A 58 -4.07 5.49 -1.74
CA THR A 58 -5.50 5.68 -1.45
C THR A 58 -6.04 4.39 -0.86
N VAL A 59 -6.86 4.51 0.18
CA VAL A 59 -7.50 3.38 0.85
C VAL A 59 -8.99 3.65 0.89
N ALA A 60 -9.78 2.75 0.29
CA ALA A 60 -11.24 2.93 0.15
C ALA A 60 -11.66 4.30 -0.46
N GLY A 61 -10.82 4.85 -1.34
CA GLY A 61 -11.05 6.17 -1.95
C GLY A 61 -10.59 7.37 -1.12
N THR A 62 -10.10 7.17 0.10
CA THR A 62 -9.47 8.22 0.91
C THR A 62 -8.00 8.37 0.52
N GLU A 63 -7.59 9.56 0.09
CA GLU A 63 -6.20 9.90 -0.26
C GLU A 63 -5.31 10.09 0.97
N THR A 64 -4.03 9.75 0.83
CA THR A 64 -3.00 9.99 1.85
C THR A 64 -2.14 11.20 1.51
N ASP A 65 -1.42 11.70 2.52
CA ASP A 65 -0.23 12.51 2.29
C ASP A 65 0.78 11.74 1.44
N SER A 66 1.60 12.48 0.69
CA SER A 66 2.64 11.89 -0.12
C SER A 66 3.80 11.41 0.76
N PHE A 67 4.42 10.30 0.36
CA PHE A 67 5.60 9.75 1.02
C PHE A 67 6.68 9.42 0.00
N LYS A 68 7.94 9.35 0.45
CA LYS A 68 9.09 9.09 -0.41
C LYS A 68 9.80 7.80 0.00
N PRO A 69 10.15 6.93 -0.95
CA PRO A 69 11.07 5.84 -0.67
C PRO A 69 12.46 6.43 -0.39
N LYS A 70 13.25 5.74 0.43
CA LYS A 70 14.68 6.02 0.55
C LYS A 70 15.40 5.25 -0.54
N ASN A 71 16.27 5.92 -1.30
CA ASN A 71 16.96 5.37 -2.46
C ASN A 71 17.49 3.93 -2.24
N GLY A 72 16.86 2.95 -2.90
CA GLY A 72 17.23 1.54 -2.86
C GLY A 72 17.10 0.82 -1.50
N ASN A 73 16.61 1.49 -0.46
CA ASN A 73 16.52 0.94 0.90
C ASN A 73 15.09 0.51 1.24
N TRP A 74 14.98 -0.50 2.08
CA TRP A 74 13.71 -0.90 2.68
C TRP A 74 13.16 0.18 3.61
N CYS A 75 11.87 0.44 3.50
CA CYS A 75 11.12 1.47 4.19
C CYS A 75 9.90 0.85 4.88
N LEU A 76 9.52 1.40 6.03
CA LEU A 76 8.28 1.05 6.72
C LEU A 76 7.23 2.14 6.45
N TYR A 77 6.09 1.74 5.92
CA TYR A 77 4.87 2.53 5.88
C TYR A 77 3.93 2.02 6.97
N ASN A 78 3.34 2.93 7.75
CA ASN A 78 2.47 2.57 8.87
C ASN A 78 1.48 3.72 9.15
N GLU A 79 0.38 3.73 8.42
CA GLU A 79 -0.62 4.81 8.46
C GLU A 79 -2.02 4.28 8.69
N THR A 80 -2.84 5.07 9.38
CA THR A 80 -4.24 4.74 9.70
C THR A 80 -5.19 5.70 8.97
N PHE A 81 -6.19 5.14 8.31
CA PHE A 81 -7.17 5.87 7.51
C PHE A 81 -8.53 5.77 8.14
N THR A 82 -9.27 6.88 8.14
CA THR A 82 -10.72 6.83 8.31
C THR A 82 -11.33 6.28 7.03
N ILE A 83 -12.13 5.23 7.16
CA ILE A 83 -12.91 4.65 6.08
C ILE A 83 -14.40 4.85 6.38
N SER A 84 -15.18 5.11 5.34
CA SER A 84 -16.63 5.20 5.49
C SER A 84 -17.17 3.82 5.87
N PRO A 85 -18.17 3.71 6.75
CA PRO A 85 -18.82 2.44 7.07
C PRO A 85 -19.58 1.92 5.84
N HIS A 86 -18.84 1.26 4.96
CA HIS A 86 -19.34 0.42 3.90
C HIS A 86 -18.73 -0.95 4.15
N SER A 87 -19.57 -1.99 4.02
CA SER A 87 -19.18 -3.38 4.24
C SER A 87 -17.73 -3.62 3.77
N PRO A 88 -16.76 -3.85 4.68
CA PRO A 88 -15.35 -4.03 4.37
C PRO A 88 -15.08 -5.31 3.55
N THR A 89 -16.13 -5.97 3.04
CA THR A 89 -16.08 -7.04 2.04
C THR A 89 -15.01 -6.84 0.97
N ASN A 90 -14.72 -5.60 0.54
CA ASN A 90 -13.52 -5.31 -0.24
C ASN A 90 -12.88 -3.97 0.15
N LEU A 91 -11.64 -4.00 0.64
CA LEU A 91 -10.80 -2.81 0.77
C LEU A 91 -9.86 -2.72 -0.44
N THR A 92 -9.97 -1.66 -1.21
CA THR A 92 -9.02 -1.38 -2.30
C THR A 92 -7.96 -0.40 -1.83
N LEU A 93 -6.70 -0.80 -1.99
CA LEU A 93 -5.51 0.04 -1.83
C LEU A 93 -4.99 0.36 -3.23
N ASN A 94 -4.93 1.64 -3.59
CA ASN A 94 -4.27 2.07 -4.82
C ASN A 94 -3.02 2.86 -4.48
N LEU A 95 -1.88 2.41 -4.99
CA LEU A 95 -0.60 3.09 -4.87
C LEU A 95 -0.22 3.70 -6.21
N LYS A 96 0.08 5.00 -6.19
CA LYS A 96 0.49 5.77 -7.36
C LYS A 96 1.80 6.48 -7.11
N VAL A 97 2.66 6.49 -8.13
CA VAL A 97 3.81 7.40 -8.18
C VAL A 97 3.34 8.77 -8.67
N ILE A 98 3.51 9.80 -7.85
CA ILE A 98 3.12 11.19 -8.11
C ILE A 98 4.37 12.09 -8.17
N SER A 99 5.26 11.86 -9.12
CA SER A 99 6.42 12.75 -9.28
C SER A 99 6.07 14.03 -10.06
N GLY A 100 6.51 15.18 -9.55
CA GLY A 100 6.52 16.45 -10.30
C GLY A 100 7.53 16.47 -11.46
N ALA A 101 8.50 15.55 -11.47
CA ALA A 101 9.40 15.35 -12.59
C ALA A 101 8.79 14.31 -13.56
N SER A 102 8.64 14.70 -14.82
CA SER A 102 8.11 13.82 -15.86
C SER A 102 9.01 12.60 -16.02
N ASN A 103 8.41 11.40 -15.89
CA ASN A 103 8.98 10.09 -16.23
C ASN A 103 9.75 9.30 -15.15
N VAL A 104 9.45 9.48 -13.86
CA VAL A 104 9.97 8.53 -12.84
C VAL A 104 9.37 7.14 -13.07
N LYS A 105 10.23 6.11 -13.19
CA LYS A 105 9.87 4.70 -13.40
C LYS A 105 10.82 3.80 -12.62
N GLY A 106 10.35 2.70 -12.06
CA GLY A 106 11.20 1.79 -11.30
C GLY A 106 10.43 0.59 -10.78
N ASN A 107 11.14 -0.35 -10.17
CA ASN A 107 10.51 -1.51 -9.54
C ASN A 107 10.10 -1.15 -8.12
N PHE A 108 8.85 -1.43 -7.79
CA PHE A 108 8.31 -1.32 -6.44
C PHE A 108 8.20 -2.70 -5.84
N HIS A 109 8.89 -2.90 -4.72
CA HIS A 109 8.98 -4.17 -4.01
C HIS A 109 8.19 -4.08 -2.71
N ILE A 110 7.46 -5.13 -2.38
CA ILE A 110 6.75 -5.29 -1.10
C ILE A 110 7.18 -6.62 -0.50
N ASP A 111 7.86 -6.54 0.64
CA ASP A 111 8.24 -7.71 1.44
C ASP A 111 7.11 -8.13 2.40
N TYR A 112 6.39 -7.15 2.92
CA TYR A 112 5.31 -7.37 3.86
C TYR A 112 4.21 -6.34 3.65
N LEU A 113 2.96 -6.80 3.68
CA LEU A 113 1.78 -5.95 3.66
C LEU A 113 0.69 -6.55 4.54
N ALA A 114 0.20 -5.75 5.48
CA ALA A 114 -0.91 -6.10 6.35
C ALA A 114 -1.90 -4.94 6.45
N VAL A 115 -3.16 -5.32 6.59
CA VAL A 115 -4.30 -4.43 6.77
C VAL A 115 -5.00 -4.82 8.05
N CYS A 116 -5.14 -3.88 8.98
CA CYS A 116 -5.89 -4.05 10.22
C CYS A 116 -7.13 -3.16 10.20
N LEU A 117 -8.31 -3.75 10.39
CA LEU A 117 -9.58 -3.02 10.50
C LEU A 117 -9.82 -2.67 11.97
N ASN A 118 -10.22 -1.43 12.29
CA ASN A 118 -10.62 -1.01 13.64
C ASN A 118 -11.87 -0.13 13.64
#